data_AF-A0AA38GPE5-F1
#
_entry.id   AF-A0AA38GPE5-F1
#
_cell.length_a   1.000
_cell.length_b   1.000
_cell.length_c   1.000
_cell.angle_alpha   90.00
_cell.angle_beta   90.00
_cell.angle_gamma   90.00
#
_symmetry.space_group_name_H-M   'P 1'
#
loop_
_entity.id
_entity.type
_entity.pdbx_description
1 polymer ?
#
loop_
_entity_poly.entity_id
_entity_poly.type
_entity_poly.pdbx_seq_one_letter_code
_entity_poly.pdbx_strand_id
1 'polypeptide(L)'
;MESRRACAWAFSVMKRGLSSAVASSSSSSSDALKSKTKRKKKTLFQVARFLPDWGVGYKFNKTHWDRSVYYQITRINLYKDGIHGKAWGIFHKN
;
A
#
# COMPACT_ATOMS: atom_id res chain seq x y z
N MET A 1 15.55 -42.19 6.36
CA MET A 1 14.81 -41.06 6.97
C MET A 1 15.86 -40.02 7.34
N GLU A 2 15.97 -38.82 6.79
CA GLU A 2 15.20 -38.12 5.77
C GLU A 2 16.06 -36.90 5.37
N SER A 3 16.64 -36.93 4.17
CA SER A 3 17.39 -35.79 3.62
C SER A 3 16.43 -34.66 3.28
N ARG A 4 16.49 -33.55 4.01
CA ARG A 4 15.68 -32.35 3.72
C ARG A 4 16.55 -31.23 3.17
N ARG A 5 16.82 -31.38 1.87
CA ARG A 5 16.69 -30.38 0.80
C ARG A 5 17.05 -28.94 1.15
N ALA A 6 18.24 -28.53 0.74
CA ALA A 6 18.60 -27.13 0.53
C ALA A 6 17.74 -26.52 -0.57
N CYS A 7 17.04 -25.42 -0.28
CA CYS A 7 16.34 -24.61 -1.28
C CYS A 7 17.35 -23.67 -1.94
N ALA A 8 18.00 -24.12 -3.01
CA ALA A 8 18.77 -23.25 -3.90
C ALA A 8 17.79 -22.49 -4.80
N TRP A 9 17.56 -21.20 -4.51
CA TRP A 9 16.86 -20.30 -5.40
C TRP A 9 17.86 -19.74 -6.42
N ALA A 10 17.91 -20.38 -7.59
CA ALA A 10 18.64 -19.86 -8.74
C ALA A 10 17.91 -18.62 -9.28
N PHE A 11 18.50 -17.43 -9.12
CA PHE A 11 18.06 -16.23 -9.82
C PHE A 11 18.58 -16.28 -11.26
N SER A 12 17.70 -16.66 -12.19
CA SER A 12 17.98 -16.52 -13.62
C SER A 12 17.98 -15.03 -13.98
N VAL A 13 19.16 -14.53 -14.36
CA VAL A 13 19.37 -13.16 -14.85
C VAL A 13 18.89 -13.11 -16.30
N MET A 14 17.79 -12.40 -16.57
CA MET A 14 17.40 -12.08 -17.94
C MET A 14 17.68 -10.61 -18.22
N LYS A 15 18.83 -10.35 -18.84
CA LYS A 15 19.16 -9.09 -19.52
C LYS A 15 18.14 -8.88 -20.66
N ARG A 16 17.46 -7.74 -20.70
CA ARG A 16 16.76 -7.25 -21.90
C ARG A 16 17.18 -5.81 -22.18
N GLY A 17 17.65 -5.62 -23.41
CA GLY A 17 18.43 -4.47 -23.86
C GLY A 17 17.63 -3.18 -24.06
N LEU A 18 18.39 -2.08 -24.04
CA LEU A 18 18.02 -0.78 -24.55
C LEU A 18 17.77 -0.85 -26.06
N SER A 19 16.64 -0.29 -26.51
CA SER A 19 16.53 0.33 -27.84
C SER A 19 15.59 1.53 -27.74
N SER A 20 16.15 2.67 -28.16
CA SER A 20 15.49 3.97 -28.32
C SER A 20 14.59 3.96 -29.56
N ALA A 21 13.38 4.52 -29.45
CA ALA A 21 12.60 4.94 -30.61
C ALA A 21 11.76 6.17 -30.25
N VAL A 22 12.06 7.27 -30.94
CA VAL A 22 11.32 8.53 -30.95
C VAL A 22 10.11 8.40 -31.88
N ALA A 23 8.93 8.86 -31.46
CA ALA A 23 7.83 9.16 -32.38
C ALA A 23 6.93 10.25 -31.78
N SER A 24 6.76 11.32 -32.56
CA SER A 24 6.05 12.56 -32.24
C SER A 24 4.53 12.42 -32.41
N SER A 25 3.79 13.11 -31.53
CA SER A 25 2.47 13.75 -31.64
C SER A 25 1.43 13.27 -32.68
N SER A 26 0.24 12.88 -32.22
CA SER A 26 -1.02 13.66 -32.39
C SER A 26 -2.25 12.87 -31.87
N SER A 27 -3.23 13.64 -31.42
CA SER A 27 -4.48 13.24 -30.76
C SER A 27 -5.44 12.42 -31.62
N SER A 28 -6.03 11.38 -31.03
CA SER A 28 -7.39 10.94 -31.37
C SER A 28 -8.03 10.18 -30.20
N SER A 29 -9.21 10.66 -29.82
CA SER A 29 -10.13 10.05 -28.87
C SER A 29 -10.41 8.60 -29.27
N SER A 30 -10.18 7.69 -28.34
CA SER A 30 -10.67 6.32 -28.43
C SER A 30 -11.20 5.93 -27.06
N ASP A 31 -12.47 5.52 -27.07
CA ASP A 31 -13.19 4.90 -25.97
C ASP A 31 -12.38 3.77 -25.35
N ALA A 32 -11.61 4.11 -24.31
CA ALA A 32 -10.87 3.14 -23.55
C ALA A 32 -11.86 2.42 -22.63
N LEU A 33 -12.27 1.21 -23.06
CA LEU A 33 -12.72 0.13 -22.19
C LEU A 33 -11.94 0.20 -20.88
N LYS A 34 -12.58 0.73 -19.84
CA LYS A 34 -11.97 1.06 -18.57
C LYS A 34 -11.71 -0.24 -17.85
N SER A 35 -10.66 -0.95 -18.26
CA SER A 35 -10.05 -2.01 -17.46
C SER A 35 -9.90 -1.37 -16.07
N LYS A 36 -10.59 -1.93 -15.08
CA LYS A 36 -10.57 -1.40 -13.72
C LYS A 36 -9.15 -1.57 -13.21
N THR A 37 -8.26 -0.62 -13.52
CA THR A 37 -6.95 -0.53 -12.92
C THR A 37 -7.19 -0.52 -11.43
N LYS A 38 -6.82 -1.61 -10.74
CA LYS A 38 -7.11 -1.78 -9.32
C LYS A 38 -6.48 -0.59 -8.59
N ARG A 39 -7.32 0.33 -8.12
CA ARG A 39 -6.86 1.49 -7.35
C ARG A 39 -6.13 0.96 -6.12
N LYS A 40 -4.89 1.39 -5.94
CA LYS A 40 -4.10 1.02 -4.75
C LYS A 40 -4.86 1.49 -3.51
N LYS A 41 -4.96 0.62 -2.50
CA LYS A 41 -5.58 0.96 -1.21
C LYS A 41 -4.75 2.06 -0.54
N LYS A 42 -5.43 3.02 0.09
CA LYS A 42 -4.76 4.07 0.86
C LYS A 42 -4.19 3.48 2.16
N THR A 43 -3.06 4.02 2.60
CA THR A 43 -2.47 3.69 3.91
C THR A 43 -3.19 4.43 5.02
N LEU A 44 -2.98 4.02 6.28
CA LEU A 44 -3.56 4.69 7.45
C LEU A 44 -3.15 6.17 7.51
N PHE A 45 -1.87 6.48 7.24
CA PHE A 45 -1.35 7.86 7.29
C PHE A 45 -1.95 8.77 6.21
N GLN A 46 -2.24 8.21 5.03
CA GLN A 46 -2.94 8.96 3.99
C GLN A 46 -4.36 9.34 4.38
N VAL A 47 -5.02 8.53 5.21
CA VAL A 47 -6.34 8.84 5.76
C VAL A 47 -6.22 9.81 6.94
N ALA A 48 -5.29 9.54 7.85
CA ALA A 48 -5.01 10.34 9.05
C ALA A 48 -4.64 11.79 8.75
N ARG A 49 -3.98 12.08 7.61
CA ARG A 49 -3.65 13.45 7.20
C ARG A 49 -4.88 14.37 7.04
N PHE A 50 -6.05 13.80 6.78
CA PHE A 50 -7.29 14.56 6.66
C PHE A 50 -7.93 14.88 8.01
N LEU A 51 -7.42 14.32 9.11
CA LEU A 51 -7.93 14.54 10.45
C LEU A 51 -7.02 15.51 11.22
N PRO A 52 -7.59 16.29 12.16
CA PRO A 52 -6.79 17.06 13.11
C PRO A 52 -5.90 16.12 13.94
N ASP A 53 -4.72 16.61 14.33
CA ASP A 53 -3.73 15.87 15.12
C ASP A 53 -3.39 14.49 14.56
N TRP A 54 -3.43 14.34 13.23
CA TRP A 54 -3.19 13.08 12.53
C TRP A 54 -4.12 11.93 12.97
N GLY A 55 -5.31 12.24 13.49
CA GLY A 55 -6.29 11.24 13.90
C GLY A 55 -5.95 10.49 15.19
N VAL A 56 -5.10 11.05 16.05
CA VAL A 56 -4.91 10.55 17.42
C VAL A 56 -6.24 10.61 18.18
N GLY A 57 -6.59 9.55 18.91
CA GLY A 57 -7.87 9.40 19.61
C GLY A 57 -9.01 8.81 18.78
N TYR A 58 -8.86 8.70 17.46
CA TYR A 58 -9.89 8.13 16.58
C TYR A 58 -9.78 6.60 16.44
N LYS A 59 -10.89 5.98 16.02
CA LYS A 59 -11.01 4.54 15.80
C LYS A 59 -10.68 4.20 14.35
N PHE A 60 -9.73 3.31 14.16
CA PHE A 60 -9.36 2.77 12.86
C PHE A 60 -9.58 1.26 12.84
N ASN A 61 -10.29 0.79 11.82
CA ASN A 61 -10.44 -0.62 11.53
C ASN A 61 -10.13 -0.88 10.05
N LYS A 62 -9.77 -2.13 9.76
CA LYS A 62 -9.57 -2.56 8.38
C LYS A 62 -10.91 -2.98 7.79
N THR A 63 -11.17 -2.71 6.52
CA THR A 63 -12.49 -2.90 5.89
C THR A 63 -13.10 -4.29 6.05
N HIS A 64 -12.29 -5.36 6.02
CA HIS A 64 -12.74 -6.75 6.20
C HIS A 64 -12.89 -7.20 7.67
N TRP A 65 -12.66 -6.33 8.65
CA TRP A 65 -12.85 -6.67 10.07
C TRP A 65 -14.27 -6.33 10.52
N ASP A 66 -14.72 -7.00 11.58
CA ASP A 66 -15.98 -6.67 12.22
C ASP A 66 -15.99 -5.23 12.74
N ARG A 67 -17.16 -4.60 12.69
CA ARG A 67 -17.32 -3.20 13.09
C ARG A 67 -17.00 -2.95 14.57
N SER A 68 -17.16 -3.97 15.42
CA SER A 68 -16.86 -3.94 16.85
C SER A 68 -15.37 -4.05 17.17
N VAL A 69 -14.54 -4.39 16.17
CA VAL A 69 -13.10 -4.58 16.33
C VAL A 69 -12.36 -3.41 15.71
N TYR A 70 -11.67 -2.63 16.54
CA TYR A 70 -10.91 -1.46 16.08
C TYR A 70 -9.70 -1.20 16.97
N TYR A 71 -8.73 -0.46 16.40
CA TYR A 71 -7.67 0.15 17.18
C TYR A 71 -7.98 1.63 17.39
N GLN A 72 -7.73 2.13 18.59
CA GLN A 72 -7.72 3.56 18.87
C GLN A 72 -6.28 4.05 18.84
N ILE A 73 -5.98 5.00 17.95
CA ILE A 73 -4.63 5.54 17.80
C ILE A 73 -4.27 6.36 19.04
N THR A 74 -3.11 6.12 19.63
CA THR A 74 -2.59 6.91 20.77
C THR A 74 -1.37 7.74 20.41
N ARG A 75 -0.46 7.18 19.60
CA ARG A 75 0.79 7.85 19.23
C ARG A 75 1.15 7.53 17.79
N ILE A 76 1.68 8.51 17.07
CA ILE A 76 2.12 8.38 15.69
C ILE A 76 3.57 8.88 15.58
N ASN A 77 4.40 8.14 14.84
CA ASN A 77 5.73 8.57 14.42
C ASN A 77 5.81 8.51 12.89
N LEU A 78 5.85 9.67 12.26
CA LEU A 78 5.90 9.79 10.80
C LEU A 78 7.34 9.86 10.30
N TYR A 79 7.55 9.33 9.11
CA TYR A 79 8.78 9.62 8.36
C TYR A 79 8.65 10.97 7.65
N LYS A 80 9.74 11.40 7.00
CA LYS A 80 9.86 12.72 6.35
C LYS A 80 8.75 12.97 5.32
N ASP A 81 8.31 11.93 4.63
CA ASP A 81 7.35 12.05 3.52
C ASP A 81 5.90 12.17 4.00
N GLY A 82 5.62 11.92 5.29
CA GLY A 82 4.26 11.94 5.88
C GLY A 82 3.29 10.87 5.35
N ILE A 83 3.71 10.03 4.40
CA ILE A 83 2.92 8.94 3.80
C ILE A 83 3.11 7.62 4.56
N HIS A 84 4.27 7.49 5.21
CA HIS A 84 4.71 6.29 5.91
C HIS A 84 5.13 6.64 7.33
N GLY A 85 5.13 5.63 8.19
CA GLY A 85 5.49 5.80 9.59
C GLY A 85 5.13 4.57 10.41
N LYS A 86 5.19 4.76 11.73
CA LYS A 86 4.77 3.81 12.75
C LYS A 86 3.65 4.43 13.57
N ALA A 87 2.71 3.61 14.00
CA ALA A 87 1.64 4.04 14.87
C ALA A 87 1.46 3.01 15.99
N TRP A 88 1.10 3.51 17.16
CA TRP A 88 0.71 2.72 18.32
C TRP A 88 -0.73 3.05 18.68
N GLY A 89 -1.42 2.06 19.21
CA GLY A 89 -2.80 2.20 19.59
C GLY A 89 -3.25 1.08 20.49
N ILE A 90 -4.41 1.28 21.10
CA ILE A 90 -5.04 0.31 21.99
C ILE A 90 -6.00 -0.53 21.14
N PHE A 91 -5.98 -1.84 21.31
CA PHE A 91 -6.91 -2.75 20.65
C PHE A 91 -8.22 -2.83 21.43
N HIS A 92 -9.33 -2.65 20.75
CA HIS A 92 -10.67 -2.82 21.31
C HIS A 92 -11.41 -3.89 20.52
N LYS A 93 -11.92 -4.87 21.25
CA LYS A 93 -12.83 -5.90 20.76
C LYS A 93 -13.93 -6.04 21.81
N ASN A 94 -15.14 -5.65 21.43
CA ASN A 94 -16.35 -5.97 22.18
C ASN A 94 -16.85 -7.36 21.76
#